data_AF-A0A972U1X9-F1
#
_entry.id   AF-A0A972U1X9-F1
#
_cell.length_a   1.000
_cell.length_b   1.000
_cell.length_c   1.000
_cell.angle_alpha   90.00
_cell.angle_beta   90.00
_cell.angle_gamma   90.00
#
_symmetry.space_group_name_H-M   'P 1'
#
loop_
_entity.id
_entity.type
_entity.pdbx_description
1 polymer ?
#
loop_
_entity_poly.entity_id
_entity_poly.type
_entity_poly.pdbx_seq_one_letter_code
_entity_poly.pdbx_strand_id
1 'polypeptide(L)'
;AMGLSFVGVFLFAGTMSTSSIVNGQVELWYGLLLLPSFLIYATAMVGETNRAPFDLPEAESELVGGFHTEYSTMKFALFFLAEYINMVTVSAVAVTLFLGGWRAPWPISIWDGANEGWFPMIWFLLKISIFIFIFIWLRGTLPRFRYDQFMRFGWKVLIPASVAWVLIIGIIRGVSDEFGLTPVPLSITAGVILVVGGLYALGWNVKRRRAAHLATKTIPTKFEPLAGGFPVPPLPGQEYRPPRRTLSGKADDAAEVAGATTGSVSTDEEVRGG
;
A
#
# COMPACT_ATOMS: atom_id res chain seq x y z
N ALA A 1 10.32 4.16 -8.40
CA ALA A 1 9.35 5.27 -8.26
C ALA A 1 10.04 6.62 -8.08
N MET A 2 11.02 6.74 -7.17
CA MET A 2 11.76 7.99 -6.91
C MET A 2 12.37 8.64 -8.18
N GLY A 3 13.05 7.87 -9.04
CA GLY A 3 13.56 8.40 -10.30
C GLY A 3 12.47 8.91 -11.24
N LEU A 4 11.34 8.19 -11.34
CA LEU A 4 10.21 8.59 -12.21
C LEU A 4 9.52 9.86 -11.72
N SER A 5 9.50 10.15 -10.41
CA SER A 5 8.99 11.42 -9.91
C SER A 5 9.83 12.62 -10.38
N PHE A 6 11.14 12.44 -10.64
CA PHE A 6 12.00 13.49 -11.17
C PHE A 6 11.75 13.75 -12.66
N VAL A 7 11.41 12.70 -13.43
CA VAL A 7 11.16 12.83 -14.87
C VAL A 7 10.06 13.85 -15.14
N GLY A 8 8.97 13.85 -14.34
CA GLY A 8 7.92 14.85 -14.47
C GLY A 8 8.41 16.29 -14.25
N VAL A 9 9.35 16.49 -13.32
CA VAL A 9 9.98 17.80 -13.07
C VAL A 9 10.87 18.21 -14.24
N PHE A 10 11.68 17.30 -14.77
CA PHE A 10 12.57 17.58 -15.91
C PHE A 10 11.79 17.87 -17.19
N LEU A 11 10.70 17.15 -17.45
CA LEU A 11 9.82 17.42 -18.59
C LEU A 11 9.13 18.77 -18.48
N PHE A 12 8.66 19.13 -17.28
CA PHE A 12 8.02 20.43 -17.06
C PHE A 12 9.03 21.58 -17.17
N ALA A 13 10.21 21.44 -16.56
CA ALA A 13 11.25 22.46 -16.57
C ALA A 13 12.01 22.56 -17.90
N GLY A 14 12.00 21.52 -18.74
CA GLY A 14 12.75 21.45 -19.99
C GLY A 14 14.26 21.37 -19.83
N THR A 15 14.75 21.07 -18.62
CA THR A 15 16.19 21.03 -18.29
C THR A 15 16.45 20.09 -17.11
N MET A 16 17.66 19.55 -17.05
CA MET A 16 18.17 18.78 -15.90
C MET A 16 19.09 19.61 -15.00
N SER A 17 19.35 20.87 -15.35
CA SER A 17 20.15 21.78 -14.53
C SER A 17 19.38 22.21 -13.29
N THR A 18 19.89 21.89 -12.11
CA THR A 18 19.26 22.23 -10.82
C THR A 18 19.10 23.73 -10.62
N SER A 19 20.07 24.54 -11.07
CA SER A 19 19.98 26.01 -10.99
C SER A 19 18.84 26.55 -11.85
N SER A 20 18.68 26.02 -13.07
CA SER A 20 17.62 26.42 -13.98
C SER A 20 16.24 25.95 -13.48
N ILE A 21 16.16 24.77 -12.89
CA ILE A 21 14.94 24.25 -12.24
C ILE A 21 14.51 25.16 -11.08
N VAL A 22 15.45 25.62 -10.25
CA VAL A 22 15.14 26.55 -9.15
C VAL A 22 14.71 27.92 -9.69
N ASN A 23 15.37 28.41 -10.74
CA ASN A 23 15.01 29.68 -11.38
C ASN A 23 13.64 29.64 -12.07
N GLY A 24 13.16 28.47 -12.51
CA GLY A 24 11.80 28.30 -13.05
C GLY A 24 10.68 28.35 -12.00
N GLN A 25 11.02 28.31 -10.71
CA GLN A 25 10.06 28.28 -9.59
C GLN A 25 9.87 29.68 -8.97
N VAL A 26 9.63 30.70 -9.81
CA VAL A 26 9.43 32.09 -9.35
C VAL A 26 8.04 32.27 -8.75
N GLU A 27 7.00 31.92 -9.50
CA GLU A 27 5.61 32.18 -9.13
C GLU A 27 5.05 31.07 -8.24
N LEU A 28 5.25 29.82 -8.66
CA LEU A 28 4.73 28.64 -8.00
C LEU A 28 5.81 27.57 -7.88
N TRP A 29 5.82 26.91 -6.73
CA TRP A 29 6.68 25.76 -6.48
C TRP A 29 6.21 24.54 -7.27
N TYR A 30 7.18 23.79 -7.78
CA TYR A 30 6.89 22.56 -8.51
C TYR A 30 6.22 21.49 -7.64
N GLY A 31 6.35 21.57 -6.31
CA GLY A 31 5.60 20.73 -5.37
C GLY A 31 4.08 20.90 -5.48
N LEU A 32 3.61 22.11 -5.78
CA LEU A 32 2.18 22.41 -5.98
C LEU A 32 1.74 22.15 -7.42
N LEU A 33 2.56 22.55 -8.40
CA LEU A 33 2.29 22.33 -9.82
C LEU A 33 2.26 20.84 -10.20
N LEU A 34 3.20 20.08 -9.64
CA LEU A 34 3.39 18.65 -9.91
C LEU A 34 3.10 17.84 -8.65
N LEU A 35 1.93 18.07 -8.06
CA LEU A 35 1.51 17.45 -6.81
C LEU A 35 1.65 15.91 -6.81
N PRO A 36 1.28 15.16 -7.87
CA PRO A 36 1.52 13.71 -7.91
C PRO A 36 3.01 13.34 -7.85
N SER A 37 3.87 14.05 -8.58
CA SER A 37 5.34 13.82 -8.52
C SER A 37 5.87 14.08 -7.12
N PHE A 38 5.42 15.15 -6.47
CA PHE A 38 5.84 15.48 -5.12
C PHE A 38 5.42 14.43 -4.10
N LEU A 39 4.17 13.97 -4.14
CA LEU A 39 3.68 12.92 -3.23
C LEU A 39 4.37 11.57 -3.43
N ILE A 40 4.61 11.19 -4.69
CA ILE A 40 5.36 9.97 -5.02
C ILE A 40 6.80 10.09 -4.54
N TYR A 41 7.43 11.26 -4.72
CA TYR A 41 8.77 11.51 -4.23
C TYR A 41 8.84 11.48 -2.70
N ALA A 42 7.94 12.19 -2.01
CA ALA A 42 7.87 12.27 -0.55
C ALA A 42 7.65 10.90 0.09
N THR A 43 6.84 10.02 -0.54
CA THR A 43 6.68 8.64 -0.05
C THR A 43 7.89 7.77 -0.36
N ALA A 44 8.50 7.91 -1.54
CA ALA A 44 9.66 7.13 -1.95
C ALA A 44 10.93 7.50 -1.16
N MET A 45 11.15 8.78 -0.86
CA MET A 45 12.33 9.23 -0.12
C MET A 45 12.34 8.69 1.32
N VAL A 46 11.18 8.53 1.95
CA VAL A 46 11.10 7.93 3.30
C VAL A 46 11.47 6.45 3.24
N GLY A 47 11.00 5.74 2.21
CA GLY A 47 11.41 4.35 1.97
C GLY A 47 12.90 4.19 1.67
N GLU A 48 13.48 5.07 0.87
CA GLU A 48 14.91 5.03 0.50
C GLU A 48 15.84 5.23 1.69
N THR A 49 15.45 6.05 2.66
CA THR A 49 16.26 6.30 3.86
C THR A 49 16.26 5.14 4.86
N ASN A 50 15.49 4.07 4.60
CA ASN A 50 15.34 2.92 5.49
C ASN A 50 15.05 3.34 6.95
N ARG A 51 14.19 4.34 7.14
CA ARG A 51 13.79 4.82 8.48
C ARG A 51 12.34 4.51 8.76
N ALA A 52 12.02 4.36 10.05
CA ALA A 52 10.64 4.22 10.51
C ALA A 52 9.75 5.31 9.87
N PRO A 53 8.65 4.94 9.20
CA PRO A 53 7.93 3.67 9.31
C PRO A 53 8.31 2.55 8.30
N PHE A 54 9.30 2.76 7.42
CA PHE A 54 9.76 1.81 6.39
C PHE A 54 11.13 1.18 6.73
N ASP A 55 11.34 0.89 8.00
CA ASP A 55 12.62 0.46 8.58
C ASP A 55 12.86 -1.05 8.47
N LEU A 56 12.82 -1.57 7.24
CA LEU A 56 12.75 -3.00 6.97
C LEU A 56 14.09 -3.75 7.16
N PRO A 57 15.26 -3.18 6.77
CA PRO A 57 16.56 -3.82 6.98
C PRO A 57 17.00 -3.83 8.46
N GLU A 58 16.66 -2.79 9.25
CA GLU A 58 16.93 -2.79 10.69
C GLU A 58 16.06 -3.85 11.38
N ALA A 59 14.78 -3.98 10.99
CA ALA A 59 13.80 -4.93 11.54
C ALA A 59 14.16 -6.42 11.40
N GLU A 60 14.72 -6.84 10.27
CA GLU A 60 15.18 -8.23 10.08
C GLU A 60 16.47 -8.53 10.84
N SER A 61 17.28 -7.50 11.11
CA SER A 61 18.48 -7.64 11.92
C SER A 61 18.21 -7.54 13.43
N GLU A 62 17.12 -6.91 13.91
CA GLU A 62 16.80 -6.83 15.35
C GLU A 62 16.48 -8.20 15.99
N LEU A 63 16.06 -9.20 15.22
CA LEU A 63 15.79 -10.55 15.75
C LEU A 63 17.07 -11.29 16.19
N VAL A 64 18.26 -10.80 15.82
CA VAL A 64 19.57 -11.31 16.26
C VAL A 64 20.56 -10.18 16.67
N GLY A 65 20.17 -8.91 16.54
CA GLY A 65 20.99 -7.74 16.85
C GLY A 65 21.92 -7.26 15.72
N GLY A 66 21.74 -7.73 14.47
CA GLY A 66 22.61 -7.60 13.28
C GLY A 66 23.77 -6.59 13.36
N PHE A 67 23.71 -5.47 12.63
CA PHE A 67 24.86 -4.57 12.55
C PHE A 67 25.17 -3.81 13.85
N HIS A 68 24.19 -3.70 14.77
CA HIS A 68 24.40 -3.11 16.10
C HIS A 68 25.29 -3.98 17.00
N THR A 69 25.39 -5.29 16.73
CA THR A 69 26.22 -6.23 17.49
C THR A 69 27.46 -6.69 16.72
N GLU A 70 27.43 -6.66 15.38
CA GLU A 70 28.51 -7.15 14.52
C GLU A 70 29.63 -6.11 14.27
N TYR A 71 29.34 -4.81 14.37
CA TYR A 71 30.30 -3.76 14.07
C TYR A 71 30.84 -3.06 15.32
N SER A 72 32.18 -2.93 15.38
CA SER A 72 32.89 -2.12 16.37
C SER A 72 32.54 -0.62 16.27
N THR A 73 32.69 0.12 17.37
CA THR A 73 32.28 1.53 17.59
C THR A 73 32.50 2.47 16.39
N MET A 74 33.66 2.44 15.74
CA MET A 74 33.94 3.34 14.60
C MET A 74 33.12 2.99 13.36
N LYS A 75 32.96 1.70 13.04
CA LYS A 75 32.17 1.25 11.88
C LYS A 75 30.68 1.49 12.12
N PHE A 76 30.22 1.21 13.35
CA PHE A 76 28.87 1.55 13.80
C PHE A 76 28.56 3.05 13.63
N ALA A 77 29.46 3.93 14.08
CA ALA A 77 29.28 5.37 13.94
C ALA A 77 29.20 5.83 12.47
N LEU A 78 29.99 5.22 11.57
CA LEU A 78 29.97 5.53 10.15
C LEU A 78 28.65 5.11 9.48
N PHE A 79 28.04 4.00 9.88
CA PHE A 79 26.71 3.61 9.37
C PHE A 79 25.63 4.63 9.76
N PHE A 80 25.56 5.02 11.04
CA PHE A 80 24.62 6.05 11.48
C PHE A 80 24.87 7.38 10.77
N LEU A 81 26.13 7.80 10.65
CA LEU A 81 26.48 9.02 9.94
C LEU A 81 26.02 8.96 8.48
N ALA A 82 26.24 7.84 7.79
CA ALA A 82 25.80 7.65 6.41
C ALA A 82 24.27 7.72 6.26
N GLU A 83 23.51 7.14 7.19
CA GLU A 83 22.04 7.23 7.19
C GLU A 83 21.55 8.67 7.39
N TYR A 84 22.17 9.42 8.30
CA TYR A 84 21.83 10.83 8.52
C TYR A 84 22.22 11.71 7.33
N ILE A 85 23.39 11.45 6.72
CA ILE A 85 23.80 12.14 5.49
C ILE A 85 22.78 11.85 4.38
N ASN A 86 22.37 10.60 4.19
CA ASN A 86 21.37 10.24 3.18
C ASN A 86 20.05 10.98 3.42
N MET A 87 19.57 11.07 4.67
CA MET A 87 18.37 11.83 5.03
C MET A 87 18.47 13.30 4.65
N VAL A 88 19.62 13.94 4.92
CA VAL A 88 19.88 15.32 4.52
C VAL A 88 19.93 15.45 2.99
N THR A 89 20.58 14.51 2.30
CA THR A 89 20.70 14.51 0.83
C THR A 89 19.35 14.39 0.15
N VAL A 90 18.50 13.43 0.54
CA VAL A 90 17.16 13.29 -0.07
C VAL A 90 16.29 14.51 0.25
N SER A 91 16.43 15.10 1.44
CA SER A 91 15.74 16.35 1.78
C SER A 91 16.20 17.52 0.92
N ALA A 92 17.51 17.66 0.68
CA ALA A 92 18.08 18.69 -0.17
C ALA A 92 17.60 18.56 -1.63
N VAL A 93 17.49 17.33 -2.14
CA VAL A 93 16.92 17.06 -3.47
C VAL A 93 15.42 17.45 -3.51
N ALA A 94 14.65 17.11 -2.47
CA ALA A 94 13.25 17.53 -2.34
C ALA A 94 13.10 19.05 -2.44
N VAL A 95 13.91 19.78 -1.65
CA VAL A 95 13.88 21.24 -1.57
C VAL A 95 14.25 21.86 -2.91
N THR A 96 15.27 21.33 -3.58
CA THR A 96 15.77 21.84 -4.87
C THR A 96 14.75 21.64 -5.99
N LEU A 97 14.18 20.44 -6.11
CA LEU A 97 13.31 20.09 -7.23
C LEU A 97 11.86 20.53 -7.04
N PHE A 98 11.36 20.60 -5.81
CA PHE A 98 9.94 20.82 -5.55
C PHE A 98 9.62 22.09 -4.76
N LEU A 99 10.52 22.59 -3.90
CA LEU A 99 10.24 23.75 -3.04
C LEU A 99 11.07 24.99 -3.43
N GLY A 100 11.45 25.14 -4.69
CA GLY A 100 12.15 26.34 -5.18
C GLY A 100 13.55 26.55 -4.60
N GLY A 101 14.20 25.50 -4.08
CA GLY A 101 15.58 25.56 -3.62
C GLY A 101 15.84 26.66 -2.60
N TRP A 102 16.74 27.58 -2.95
CA TRP A 102 17.15 28.71 -2.12
C TRP A 102 16.18 29.90 -2.12
N ARG A 103 15.16 29.91 -2.99
CA ARG A 103 14.22 31.03 -3.10
C ARG A 103 13.31 31.10 -1.87
N ALA A 104 12.91 32.30 -1.46
CA ALA A 104 11.93 32.48 -0.41
C ALA A 104 10.58 31.81 -0.76
N PRO A 105 9.82 31.32 0.24
CA PRO A 105 8.46 30.84 0.04
C PRO A 105 7.53 31.96 -0.39
N TRP A 106 6.57 31.64 -1.25
CA TRP A 106 5.45 32.53 -1.55
C TRP A 106 4.59 32.67 -0.28
N PRO A 107 4.14 33.88 0.12
CA PRO A 107 4.24 35.19 -0.56
C PRO A 107 5.46 36.05 -0.16
N ILE A 108 6.33 35.57 0.74
CA ILE A 108 7.51 36.32 1.22
C ILE A 108 8.49 36.62 0.07
N SER A 109 8.47 35.81 -0.99
CA SER A 109 9.22 36.03 -2.22
C SER A 109 8.89 37.32 -2.98
N ILE A 110 7.80 38.01 -2.64
CA ILE A 110 7.38 39.28 -3.25
C ILE A 110 8.20 40.45 -2.68
N TRP A 111 8.83 40.29 -1.52
CA TRP A 111 9.71 41.30 -0.96
C TRP A 111 11.07 41.28 -1.68
N ASP A 112 11.50 42.43 -2.22
CA ASP A 112 12.71 42.57 -3.03
C ASP A 112 13.98 42.05 -2.33
N GLY A 113 14.09 42.22 -1.00
CA GLY A 113 15.26 41.76 -0.22
C GLY A 113 15.25 40.27 0.18
N ALA A 114 14.15 39.53 -0.06
CA ALA A 114 13.97 38.18 0.48
C ALA A 114 14.93 37.13 -0.10
N ASN A 115 15.54 37.44 -1.25
CA ASN A 115 16.39 36.54 -2.02
C ASN A 115 17.82 37.06 -2.17
N GLU A 116 18.20 38.09 -1.40
CA GLU A 116 19.51 38.73 -1.50
C GLU A 116 20.41 38.37 -0.29
N GLY A 117 21.73 38.52 -0.47
CA GLY A 117 22.72 38.29 0.58
C GLY A 117 22.68 36.86 1.15
N TRP A 118 22.47 36.74 2.47
CA TRP A 118 22.51 35.46 3.20
C TRP A 118 21.13 34.77 3.29
N PHE A 119 20.05 35.46 2.93
CA PHE A 119 18.69 34.92 3.01
C PHE A 119 18.48 33.63 2.19
N PRO A 120 19.01 33.50 0.95
CA PRO A 120 18.92 32.27 0.17
C PRO A 120 19.40 31.00 0.90
N MET A 121 20.52 31.12 1.62
CA MET A 121 21.09 30.03 2.40
C MET A 121 20.19 29.67 3.58
N ILE A 122 19.65 30.68 4.26
CA ILE A 122 18.73 30.48 5.39
C ILE A 122 17.46 29.77 4.92
N TRP A 123 16.87 30.18 3.79
CA TRP A 123 15.68 29.53 3.25
C TRP A 123 15.93 28.06 2.89
N PHE A 124 17.07 27.79 2.26
CA PHE A 124 17.44 26.42 1.91
C PHE A 124 17.58 25.53 3.15
N LEU A 125 18.33 25.99 4.15
CA LEU A 125 18.54 25.27 5.41
C LEU A 125 17.25 25.11 6.21
N LEU A 126 16.40 26.14 6.23
CA LEU A 126 15.10 26.09 6.90
C LEU A 126 14.22 25.01 6.28
N LYS A 127 14.14 24.95 4.95
CA LYS A 127 13.35 23.93 4.24
C LYS A 127 13.89 22.52 4.47
N ILE A 128 15.22 22.34 4.45
CA ILE A 128 15.83 21.05 4.82
C ILE A 128 15.44 20.68 6.25
N SER A 129 15.51 21.63 7.18
CA SER A 129 15.15 21.42 8.59
C SER A 129 13.67 21.01 8.74
N ILE A 130 12.77 21.56 7.91
CA ILE A 130 11.36 21.14 7.85
C ILE A 130 11.24 19.67 7.41
N PHE A 131 11.97 19.23 6.39
CA PHE A 131 11.96 17.82 5.98
C PHE A 131 12.53 16.90 7.05
N ILE A 132 13.63 17.28 7.70
CA ILE A 132 14.20 16.52 8.83
C ILE A 132 13.17 16.45 9.98
N PHE A 133 12.49 17.55 10.28
CA PHE A 133 11.39 17.56 11.25
C PHE A 133 10.27 16.60 10.85
N ILE A 134 9.89 16.56 9.56
CA ILE A 134 8.91 15.59 9.04
C ILE A 134 9.41 14.15 9.24
N PHE A 135 10.68 13.84 9.00
CA PHE A 135 11.23 12.50 9.27
C PHE A 135 11.09 12.10 10.75
N ILE A 136 11.44 13.01 11.66
CA ILE A 136 11.31 12.80 13.11
C ILE A 136 9.84 12.62 13.49
N TRP A 137 8.95 13.43 12.89
CA TRP A 137 7.52 13.38 13.16
C TRP A 137 6.86 12.09 12.64
N LEU A 138 7.19 11.65 11.43
CA LEU A 138 6.70 10.40 10.85
C LEU A 138 7.15 9.19 11.68
N ARG A 139 8.39 9.20 12.17
CA ARG A 139 8.91 8.18 13.10
C ARG A 139 8.08 8.08 14.38
N GLY A 140 7.62 9.22 14.91
CA GLY A 140 6.84 9.26 16.15
C GLY A 140 5.35 8.94 16.00
N THR A 141 4.79 9.08 14.79
CA THR A 141 3.33 9.03 14.58
C THR A 141 2.82 7.79 13.86
N LEU A 142 3.61 7.21 12.95
CA LEU A 142 3.15 6.11 12.11
C LEU A 142 3.53 4.74 12.67
N PRO A 143 2.61 3.75 12.69
CA PRO A 143 2.95 2.37 12.92
C PRO A 143 3.94 1.88 11.85
N ARG A 144 4.85 0.99 12.24
CA ARG A 144 5.80 0.35 11.31
C ARG A 144 5.03 -0.43 10.22
N PHE A 145 5.46 -0.30 8.96
CA PHE A 145 4.89 -1.05 7.83
C PHE A 145 5.59 -2.39 7.62
N ARG A 146 4.83 -3.42 7.21
CA ARG A 146 5.41 -4.71 6.83
C ARG A 146 6.06 -4.64 5.44
N TYR A 147 7.17 -5.36 5.24
CA TYR A 147 7.90 -5.44 3.97
C TYR A 147 6.97 -5.69 2.78
N ASP A 148 6.14 -6.74 2.84
CA ASP A 148 5.24 -7.09 1.73
C ASP A 148 4.24 -5.98 1.38
N GLN A 149 3.77 -5.23 2.39
CA GLN A 149 2.79 -4.17 2.18
C GLN A 149 3.46 -2.97 1.49
N PHE A 150 4.67 -2.62 1.93
CA PHE A 150 5.49 -1.58 1.33
C PHE A 150 5.86 -1.93 -0.12
N MET A 151 6.36 -3.15 -0.37
CA MET A 151 6.72 -3.60 -1.71
C MET A 151 5.50 -3.63 -2.64
N ARG A 152 4.36 -4.12 -2.15
CA ARG A 152 3.11 -4.09 -2.92
C ARG A 152 2.67 -2.66 -3.23
N PHE A 153 2.84 -1.72 -2.30
CA PHE A 153 2.54 -0.31 -2.52
C PHE A 153 3.48 0.32 -3.56
N GLY A 154 4.79 0.11 -3.44
CA GLY A 154 5.78 0.58 -4.40
C GLY A 154 5.53 0.06 -5.82
N TRP A 155 5.34 -1.24 -5.96
CA TRP A 155 5.20 -1.89 -7.27
C TRP A 155 3.81 -1.75 -7.90
N LYS A 156 2.73 -1.86 -7.12
CA LYS A 156 1.37 -1.85 -7.67
C LYS A 156 0.70 -0.48 -7.66
N VAL A 157 1.24 0.48 -6.90
CA VAL A 157 0.64 1.82 -6.77
C VAL A 157 1.62 2.89 -7.26
N LEU A 158 2.79 3.03 -6.62
CA LEU A 158 3.69 4.16 -6.91
C LEU A 158 4.27 4.13 -8.33
N ILE A 159 4.77 2.97 -8.78
CA ILE A 159 5.34 2.85 -10.14
C ILE A 159 4.29 3.14 -11.22
N PRO A 160 3.12 2.45 -11.28
CA PRO A 160 2.11 2.73 -12.29
C PRO A 160 1.60 4.18 -12.25
N ALA A 161 1.37 4.73 -11.05
CA ALA A 161 0.96 6.13 -10.90
C ALA A 161 2.01 7.10 -11.43
N SER A 162 3.30 6.85 -11.16
CA SER A 162 4.40 7.69 -11.65
C SER A 162 4.52 7.66 -13.18
N VAL A 163 4.36 6.48 -13.80
CA VAL A 163 4.39 6.35 -15.27
C VAL A 163 3.20 7.08 -15.90
N ALA A 164 1.99 6.86 -15.38
CA ALA A 164 0.79 7.54 -15.87
C ALA A 164 0.94 9.07 -15.78
N TRP A 165 1.49 9.57 -14.66
CA TRP A 165 1.71 11.00 -14.46
C TRP A 165 2.74 11.58 -15.42
N VAL A 166 3.87 10.89 -15.65
CA VAL A 166 4.90 11.32 -16.60
C VAL A 166 4.32 11.41 -18.02
N LEU A 167 3.48 10.45 -18.43
CA LEU A 167 2.81 10.49 -19.72
C LEU A 167 1.86 11.69 -19.84
N ILE A 168 1.06 11.96 -18.80
CA ILE A 168 0.16 13.11 -18.76
C ILE A 168 0.94 14.43 -18.90
N ILE A 169 2.02 14.60 -18.15
CA ILE A 169 2.85 15.81 -18.23
C ILE A 169 3.51 15.94 -19.62
N GLY A 170 3.99 14.83 -20.18
CA GLY A 170 4.54 14.81 -21.55
C GLY A 170 3.51 15.27 -22.60
N ILE A 171 2.27 14.78 -22.51
CA ILE A 171 1.18 15.19 -23.40
C ILE A 171 0.82 16.66 -23.18
N ILE A 172 0.68 17.10 -21.92
CA ILE A 172 0.38 18.50 -21.61
C ILE A 172 1.46 19.42 -22.20
N ARG A 173 2.74 19.06 -22.08
CA ARG A 173 3.84 19.84 -22.63
C ARG A 173 3.76 19.90 -24.16
N GLY A 174 3.58 18.76 -24.82
CA GLY A 174 3.47 18.69 -26.28
C GLY A 174 2.29 19.48 -26.83
N VAL A 175 1.11 19.34 -26.23
CA VAL A 175 -0.09 20.11 -26.61
C VAL A 175 0.09 21.61 -26.32
N SER A 176 0.74 21.96 -25.21
CA SER A 176 1.01 23.37 -24.88
C SER A 176 1.95 24.02 -25.90
N ASP A 177 2.95 23.27 -26.39
CA ASP A 177 3.88 23.76 -27.41
C ASP A 177 3.21 23.92 -28.79
N GLU A 178 2.25 23.04 -29.13
CA GLU A 178 1.52 23.09 -30.41
C GLU A 178 0.41 24.15 -30.44
N PHE A 179 -0.37 24.27 -29.36
CA PHE A 179 -1.55 25.15 -29.29
C PHE A 179 -1.29 26.47 -28.55
N GLY A 180 -0.07 26.71 -28.05
CA GLY A 180 0.29 27.92 -27.31
C GLY A 180 -0.43 28.08 -25.97
N LEU A 181 -0.94 26.98 -25.38
CA LEU A 181 -1.63 27.01 -24.10
C LEU A 181 -0.63 27.14 -22.94
N THR A 182 -1.04 27.82 -21.86
CA THR A 182 -0.23 27.88 -20.64
C THR A 182 -0.24 26.52 -19.93
N PRO A 183 0.91 25.87 -19.71
CA PRO A 183 0.97 24.51 -19.15
C PRO A 183 0.65 24.45 -17.64
N VAL A 184 0.75 25.59 -16.93
CA VAL A 184 0.55 25.72 -15.48
C VAL A 184 -0.86 25.32 -15.00
N PRO A 185 -1.97 25.90 -15.51
CA PRO A 185 -3.30 25.51 -15.06
C PRO A 185 -3.66 24.07 -15.45
N LEU A 186 -3.16 23.60 -16.60
CA LEU A 186 -3.38 22.24 -17.07
C LEU A 186 -2.71 21.21 -16.17
N SER A 187 -1.45 21.44 -15.76
CA SER A 187 -0.73 20.54 -14.87
C SER A 187 -1.37 20.46 -13.48
N ILE A 188 -1.79 21.59 -12.91
CA ILE A 188 -2.51 21.62 -11.62
C ILE A 188 -3.82 20.82 -11.71
N THR A 189 -4.63 21.10 -12.74
CA THR A 189 -5.94 20.45 -12.91
C THR A 189 -5.78 18.95 -13.09
N ALA A 190 -4.88 18.51 -13.96
CA ALA A 190 -4.59 17.10 -14.17
C ALA A 190 -4.05 16.43 -12.89
N GLY A 191 -3.21 17.14 -12.13
CA GLY A 191 -2.65 16.66 -10.87
C GLY A 191 -3.72 16.43 -9.81
N VAL A 192 -4.62 17.40 -9.64
CA VAL A 192 -5.76 17.30 -8.71
C VAL A 192 -6.68 16.15 -9.11
N ILE A 193 -7.01 16.02 -10.40
CA ILE A 193 -7.86 14.92 -10.90
C ILE A 193 -7.21 13.57 -10.60
N LEU A 194 -5.90 13.42 -10.83
CA LEU A 194 -5.20 12.16 -10.59
C LEU A 194 -5.19 11.81 -9.10
N VAL A 195 -4.90 12.79 -8.22
CA VAL A 195 -4.89 12.58 -6.77
C VAL A 195 -6.28 12.24 -6.26
N VAL A 196 -7.30 13.01 -6.64
CA VAL A 196 -8.70 12.78 -6.21
C VAL A 196 -9.22 11.44 -6.76
N GLY A 197 -8.98 11.14 -8.03
CA GLY A 197 -9.34 9.86 -8.64
C GLY A 197 -8.63 8.68 -7.96
N GLY A 198 -7.35 8.85 -7.61
CA GLY A 198 -6.59 7.88 -6.83
C GLY A 198 -7.16 7.64 -5.44
N LEU A 199 -7.51 8.71 -4.72
CA LEU A 199 -8.15 8.63 -3.39
C LEU A 199 -9.54 7.98 -3.46
N TYR A 200 -10.33 8.32 -4.48
CA TYR A 200 -11.64 7.71 -4.71
C TYR A 200 -11.52 6.21 -5.00
N ALA A 201 -10.61 5.82 -5.89
CA ALA A 201 -10.33 4.41 -6.20
C ALA A 201 -9.83 3.65 -4.96
N LEU A 202 -8.99 4.27 -4.13
CA LEU A 202 -8.53 3.69 -2.88
C LEU A 202 -9.69 3.47 -1.89
N GLY A 203 -10.54 4.48 -1.70
CA GLY A 203 -11.73 4.40 -0.85
C GLY A 203 -12.71 3.32 -1.31
N TRP A 204 -12.94 3.24 -2.61
CA TRP A 204 -13.77 2.19 -3.23
C TRP A 204 -13.20 0.79 -3.00
N ASN A 205 -11.89 0.62 -3.16
CA ASN A 205 -11.20 -0.65 -2.94
C ASN A 205 -11.24 -1.07 -1.46
N VAL A 206 -11.05 -0.13 -0.53
CA VAL A 206 -11.15 -0.41 0.92
C VAL A 206 -12.58 -0.80 1.30
N LYS A 207 -13.59 -0.09 0.79
CA LYS A 207 -15.01 -0.41 1.03
C LYS A 207 -15.35 -1.80 0.52
N ARG A 208 -14.91 -2.16 -0.70
CA ARG A 208 -15.10 -3.52 -1.26
C ARG A 208 -14.45 -4.60 -0.40
N ARG A 209 -13.23 -4.39 0.08
CA ARG A 209 -12.54 -5.36 0.96
C ARG A 209 -13.23 -5.50 2.31
N ARG A 210 -13.66 -4.39 2.92
CA ARG A 210 -14.45 -4.43 4.16
C ARG A 210 -15.77 -5.16 3.97
N ALA A 211 -16.49 -4.90 2.88
CA ALA A 211 -17.74 -5.58 2.56
C ALA A 211 -17.53 -7.10 2.37
N ALA A 212 -16.45 -7.51 1.69
CA ALA A 212 -16.10 -8.92 1.54
C ALA A 212 -15.78 -9.58 2.89
N HIS A 213 -14.98 -8.93 3.74
CA HIS A 213 -14.68 -9.45 5.09
C HIS A 213 -15.91 -9.54 5.99
N LEU A 214 -16.82 -8.56 5.92
CA LEU A 214 -18.08 -8.57 6.65
C LEU A 214 -18.99 -9.71 6.15
N ALA A 215 -19.05 -9.94 4.83
CA ALA A 215 -19.82 -11.05 4.26
C ALA A 215 -19.32 -12.40 4.78
N THR A 216 -18.00 -12.62 4.88
CA THR A 216 -17.41 -13.85 5.43
C THR A 216 -17.64 -14.01 6.94
N LYS A 217 -17.78 -12.91 7.69
CA LYS A 217 -18.03 -12.95 9.14
C LYS A 217 -19.50 -13.20 9.49
N THR A 218 -20.40 -13.20 8.51
CA THR A 218 -21.81 -13.55 8.72
C THR A 218 -21.89 -15.02 9.10
N ILE A 219 -22.08 -15.29 10.38
CA ILE A 219 -22.26 -16.65 10.90
C ILE A 219 -23.51 -17.24 10.22
N PRO A 220 -23.41 -18.38 9.54
CA PRO A 220 -24.60 -19.01 8.98
C PRO A 220 -25.57 -19.33 10.12
N THR A 221 -26.83 -18.90 9.95
CA THR A 221 -27.92 -19.13 10.93
C THR A 221 -28.24 -20.62 11.08
N LYS A 222 -27.96 -21.41 10.03
CA LYS A 222 -28.09 -22.86 10.03
C LYS A 222 -26.83 -23.49 10.59
N PHE A 223 -27.00 -24.27 11.65
CA PHE A 223 -25.93 -25.00 12.29
C PHE A 223 -26.02 -26.50 12.01
N GLU A 224 -24.97 -27.05 11.42
CA GLU A 224 -24.80 -28.49 11.23
C GLU A 224 -23.83 -29.03 12.30
N PRO A 225 -24.33 -29.76 13.31
CA PRO A 225 -23.51 -30.19 14.45
C PRO A 225 -22.38 -31.15 14.08
N LEU A 226 -22.51 -31.87 12.95
CA LEU A 226 -21.60 -32.94 12.53
C LEU A 226 -20.71 -32.57 11.33
N ALA A 227 -20.67 -31.31 10.90
CA ALA A 227 -19.95 -30.90 9.68
C ALA A 227 -18.45 -31.27 9.66
N GLY A 228 -17.82 -31.43 10.85
CA GLY A 228 -16.41 -31.80 11.00
C GLY A 228 -16.15 -33.23 11.53
N GLY A 229 -17.16 -34.11 11.54
CA GLY A 229 -17.01 -35.50 12.02
C GLY A 229 -17.06 -35.67 13.55
N PHE A 230 -17.09 -34.59 14.32
CA PHE A 230 -17.33 -34.60 15.76
C PHE A 230 -18.39 -33.55 16.13
N PRO A 231 -19.26 -33.84 17.11
CA PRO A 231 -20.33 -32.93 17.51
C PRO A 231 -19.75 -31.68 18.16
N VAL A 232 -19.93 -30.54 17.51
CA VAL A 232 -19.64 -29.21 18.07
C VAL A 232 -20.92 -28.59 18.65
N PRO A 233 -20.82 -27.76 19.71
CA PRO A 233 -21.96 -27.02 20.25
C PRO A 233 -22.25 -25.74 19.41
N PRO A 234 -23.53 -25.32 19.31
CA PRO A 234 -23.92 -24.14 18.52
C PRO A 234 -23.40 -22.84 19.15
N LEU A 235 -22.98 -21.89 18.31
CA LEU A 235 -22.65 -20.54 18.75
C LEU A 235 -23.94 -19.76 19.08
N PRO A 236 -23.87 -18.75 19.96
CA PRO A 236 -25.03 -17.90 20.28
C PRO A 236 -25.67 -17.31 19.02
N GLY A 237 -26.97 -17.56 18.79
CA GLY A 237 -27.71 -17.11 17.62
C GLY A 237 -27.84 -18.12 16.48
N GLN A 238 -27.34 -19.35 16.64
CA GLN A 238 -27.52 -20.42 15.67
C GLN A 238 -28.64 -21.39 16.08
N GLU A 239 -29.48 -21.80 15.13
CA GLU A 239 -30.53 -22.80 15.36
C GLU A 239 -30.16 -24.13 14.69
N TYR A 240 -30.28 -25.22 15.46
CA TYR A 240 -30.22 -26.57 14.92
C TYR A 240 -31.59 -26.97 14.37
N ARG A 241 -31.64 -27.35 13.08
CA ARG A 241 -32.81 -28.03 12.51
C ARG A 241 -32.42 -29.48 12.19
N PRO A 242 -33.00 -30.48 12.86
CA PRO A 242 -32.71 -31.87 12.54
C PRO A 242 -33.16 -32.20 11.10
N PRO A 243 -32.41 -33.03 10.36
CA PRO A 243 -32.80 -33.44 9.03
C PRO A 243 -34.15 -34.19 9.10
N ARG A 244 -35.11 -33.77 8.28
CA ARG A 244 -36.41 -34.43 8.18
C ARG A 244 -36.17 -35.81 7.58
N ARG A 245 -36.32 -36.87 8.39
CA ARG A 245 -36.22 -38.26 7.95
C ARG A 245 -37.28 -38.52 6.87
N THR A 246 -36.90 -38.47 5.60
CA THR A 246 -37.74 -38.96 4.51
C THR A 246 -37.70 -40.48 4.56
N LEU A 247 -38.79 -41.09 5.02
CA LEU A 247 -39.03 -42.53 4.90
C LEU A 247 -39.30 -42.84 3.42
N SER A 248 -38.26 -42.99 2.61
CA SER A 248 -38.37 -43.53 1.26
C SER A 248 -37.11 -44.34 0.98
N GLY A 249 -37.26 -45.65 0.79
CA GLY A 249 -36.15 -46.58 0.55
C GLY A 249 -35.87 -47.53 1.71
N LYS A 250 -36.90 -48.21 2.23
CA LYS A 250 -36.73 -49.46 2.99
C LYS A 250 -38.02 -50.30 3.03
N ALA A 251 -38.66 -50.44 1.87
CA ALA A 251 -39.84 -51.32 1.71
C ALA A 251 -39.54 -52.52 0.78
N ASP A 252 -38.56 -52.43 -0.11
CA ASP A 252 -38.34 -53.50 -1.11
C ASP A 252 -37.45 -54.65 -0.61
N ASP A 253 -36.54 -54.44 0.34
CA ASP A 253 -35.64 -55.51 0.86
C ASP A 253 -36.29 -56.42 1.93
N ALA A 254 -37.51 -56.11 2.38
CA ALA A 254 -38.18 -56.87 3.45
C ALA A 254 -39.15 -57.95 2.94
N ALA A 255 -39.49 -57.95 1.64
CA ALA A 255 -40.47 -58.88 1.07
C ALA A 255 -39.85 -60.20 0.58
N GLU A 256 -38.53 -60.25 0.31
CA GLU A 256 -37.87 -61.44 -0.26
C GLU A 256 -37.46 -62.49 0.81
N VAL A 257 -37.36 -62.08 2.08
CA VAL A 257 -36.88 -62.96 3.18
C VAL A 257 -38.03 -63.65 3.94
N ALA A 258 -39.30 -63.25 3.72
CA ALA A 258 -40.45 -63.72 4.49
C ALA A 258 -41.23 -64.90 3.86
N GLY A 259 -40.86 -65.37 2.66
CA GLY A 259 -41.62 -66.41 1.93
C GLY A 259 -41.19 -67.88 2.14
N ALA A 260 -40.10 -68.16 2.86
CA ALA A 260 -39.46 -69.48 2.78
C ALA A 260 -39.60 -70.39 4.03
N THR A 261 -40.34 -70.01 5.07
CA THR A 261 -40.37 -70.80 6.33
C THR A 261 -41.74 -70.89 6.99
N THR A 262 -42.67 -71.65 6.41
CA THR A 262 -43.75 -72.35 7.16
C THR A 262 -44.37 -73.47 6.32
N GLY A 263 -44.18 -74.72 6.75
CA GLY A 263 -44.84 -75.90 6.15
C GLY A 263 -44.32 -77.21 6.75
N SER A 264 -44.66 -77.48 8.02
CA SER A 264 -44.42 -78.75 8.71
C SER A 264 -45.52 -79.77 8.39
N VAL A 265 -45.18 -81.00 8.00
CA VAL A 265 -45.87 -82.26 8.40
C VAL A 265 -44.90 -83.45 8.29
N SER A 266 -44.87 -84.25 9.35
CA SER A 266 -44.18 -85.54 9.54
C SER A 266 -44.99 -86.74 9.02
N THR A 267 -44.31 -87.76 8.49
CA THR A 267 -44.64 -89.21 8.49
C THR A 267 -43.42 -89.91 7.88
N ASP A 268 -42.60 -90.64 8.65
CA ASP A 268 -42.70 -92.04 9.07
C ASP A 268 -41.91 -92.99 8.14
N GLU A 269 -41.43 -94.07 8.75
CA GLU A 269 -40.66 -95.23 8.24
C GLU A 269 -39.17 -95.05 7.93
N GLU A 270 -38.30 -96.06 8.06
CA GLU A 270 -38.10 -97.21 8.94
C GLU A 270 -36.79 -97.86 8.42
N VAL A 271 -36.08 -98.60 9.28
CA VAL A 271 -35.18 -99.72 8.93
C VAL A 271 -33.77 -99.45 8.33
N ARG A 272 -32.76 -99.80 9.15
CA ARG A 272 -31.51 -100.58 8.91
C ARG A 272 -30.81 -100.41 7.55
N GLY A 273 -29.51 -100.13 7.48
CA GLY A 273 -28.43 -100.87 8.14
C GLY A 273 -27.62 -101.62 7.08
N GLY A 274 -26.30 -101.45 7.12
CA GLY A 274 -25.32 -102.06 6.21
C GLY A 274 -24.01 -101.30 6.27
#